data_AF-A0A395XJE0-F1
#
_entry.id   AF-A0A395XJE0-F1
#
_cell.length_a   1.000
_cell.length_b   1.000
_cell.length_c   1.000
_cell.angle_alpha   90.00
_cell.angle_beta   90.00
_cell.angle_gamma   90.00
#
_symmetry.space_group_name_H-M   'P 1'
#
loop_
_entity.id
_entity.type
_entity.pdbx_description
1 polymer ?
#
loop_
_entity_poly.entity_id
_entity_poly.type
_entity_poly.pdbx_seq_one_letter_code
_entity_poly.pdbx_strand_id
1 'polypeptide(L)'
;MDVLYGIDTGKSECDIEYWTDKYFDELLENTIIIGDSLQHGFIVMICAGENAGVYYYDDSYYFEESNDEGNVYWIAENFEEFWKMLKNYRN
;
A
#
# COMPACT_ATOMS: atom_id res chain seq x y z
N MET A 1 6.18 4.11 15.46
CA MET A 1 5.65 4.62 14.18
C MET A 1 5.04 3.41 13.52
N ASP A 2 3.73 3.36 13.50
CA ASP A 2 2.99 2.21 12.98
C ASP A 2 2.92 2.33 11.46
N VAL A 3 3.32 1.27 10.77
CA VAL A 3 3.57 1.23 9.32
C VAL A 3 2.32 0.73 8.57
N LEU A 4 1.39 0.07 9.26
CA LEU A 4 0.14 -0.43 8.69
C LEU A 4 -1.05 0.32 9.28
N TYR A 5 -2.01 0.67 8.43
CA TYR A 5 -3.24 1.33 8.84
C TYR A 5 -4.27 0.32 9.36
N GLY A 6 -5.09 0.78 10.29
CA GLY A 6 -6.20 0.03 10.88
C GLY A 6 -7.56 0.47 10.35
N ILE A 7 -8.60 0.03 11.05
CA ILE A 7 -10.00 0.39 10.80
C ILE A 7 -10.57 0.86 12.14
N ASP A 8 -11.20 2.03 12.15
CA ASP A 8 -11.79 2.64 13.34
C ASP A 8 -10.81 2.68 14.53
N THR A 9 -9.59 3.18 14.28
CA THR A 9 -8.53 3.25 15.29
C THR A 9 -8.76 4.38 16.30
N GLY A 10 -9.77 5.22 16.08
CA GLY A 10 -10.01 6.45 16.84
C GLY A 10 -9.06 7.60 16.48
N LYS A 11 -8.20 7.40 15.47
CA LYS A 11 -7.31 8.42 14.88
C LYS A 11 -7.36 8.28 13.36
N SER A 12 -7.99 9.24 12.69
CA SER A 12 -8.21 9.20 11.24
C SER A 12 -6.92 8.95 10.44
N GLU A 13 -5.80 9.55 10.85
CA GLU A 13 -4.51 9.38 10.18
C GLU A 13 -3.93 7.96 10.27
N CYS A 14 -4.49 7.10 11.12
CA CYS A 14 -4.13 5.71 11.25
C CYS A 14 -5.14 4.77 10.56
N ASP A 15 -6.21 5.30 9.95
CA ASP A 15 -7.26 4.52 9.30
C ASP A 15 -7.06 4.42 7.78
N ILE A 16 -7.38 3.25 7.23
CA ILE A 16 -7.29 2.95 5.78
C ILE A 16 -8.14 3.93 4.96
N GLU A 17 -9.33 4.27 5.45
CA GLU A 17 -10.29 5.13 4.74
C GLU A 17 -9.71 6.53 4.49
N TYR A 18 -9.05 7.10 5.50
CA TYR A 18 -8.51 8.47 5.40
C TYR A 18 -7.52 8.62 4.25
N TRP A 19 -6.56 7.70 4.13
CA TRP A 19 -5.53 7.76 3.10
C TRP A 19 -6.05 7.32 1.73
N THR A 20 -6.89 6.28 1.70
CA THR A 20 -7.52 5.82 0.45
C THR A 20 -8.39 6.91 -0.17
N ASP A 21 -9.20 7.60 0.63
CA ASP A 21 -10.06 8.69 0.14
C ASP A 21 -9.23 9.90 -0.31
N LYS A 22 -8.13 10.20 0.42
CA LYS A 22 -7.25 11.33 0.09
C LYS A 22 -6.54 11.17 -1.25
N TYR A 23 -6.19 9.94 -1.62
CA TYR A 23 -5.49 9.61 -2.88
C TYR A 23 -6.44 9.00 -3.93
N PHE A 24 -7.76 9.02 -3.70
CA PHE A 24 -8.73 8.29 -4.51
C PHE A 24 -8.61 8.55 -6.02
N ASP A 25 -8.40 9.81 -6.42
CA ASP A 25 -8.29 10.20 -7.84
C ASP A 25 -6.98 9.76 -8.50
N GLU A 26 -5.95 9.41 -7.71
CA GLU A 26 -4.62 8.99 -8.15
C GLU A 26 -4.45 7.46 -8.12
N LEU A 27 -5.32 6.77 -7.38
CA LEU A 27 -5.25 5.32 -7.21
C LEU A 27 -5.88 4.58 -8.39
N LEU A 28 -5.32 3.40 -8.70
CA LEU A 28 -5.95 2.46 -9.60
C LEU A 28 -7.28 1.96 -9.03
N GLU A 29 -8.21 1.58 -9.91
CA GLU A 29 -9.52 1.06 -9.51
C GLU A 29 -9.37 -0.14 -8.54
N ASN A 30 -10.26 -0.21 -7.54
CA ASN A 30 -10.26 -1.25 -6.51
C ASN A 30 -8.99 -1.29 -5.63
N THR A 31 -8.25 -0.19 -5.55
CA THR A 31 -7.05 -0.09 -4.70
C THR A 31 -7.37 0.55 -3.36
N ILE A 32 -6.77 0.00 -2.30
CA ILE A 32 -6.79 0.60 -0.96
C ILE A 32 -5.37 0.78 -0.45
N ILE A 33 -5.14 1.84 0.33
CA ILE A 33 -3.86 2.08 0.99
C ILE A 33 -3.86 1.39 2.36
N ILE A 34 -2.96 0.43 2.56
CA ILE A 34 -2.90 -0.39 3.80
C ILE A 34 -1.72 -0.02 4.71
N GLY A 35 -0.82 0.86 4.28
CA GLY A 35 0.30 1.29 5.12
C GLY A 35 1.15 2.43 4.54
N ASP A 36 1.96 3.01 5.42
CA ASP A 36 2.91 4.10 5.16
C ASP A 36 4.35 3.56 5.21
N SER A 37 5.15 3.83 4.17
CA SER A 37 6.57 3.45 4.16
C SER A 37 7.44 4.29 5.12
N LEU A 38 6.88 5.37 5.69
CA LEU A 38 7.50 6.37 6.57
C LEU A 38 8.54 7.27 5.92
N GLN A 39 8.99 6.92 4.72
CA GLN A 39 9.98 7.69 3.96
C GLN A 39 9.35 8.27 2.71
N HIS A 40 8.94 7.40 1.77
CA HIS A 40 8.66 7.78 0.38
C HIS A 40 7.69 6.80 -0.29
N GLY A 41 6.40 6.85 0.04
CA GLY A 41 5.38 6.00 -0.58
C GLY A 41 4.55 5.18 0.39
N PHE A 42 3.69 4.34 -0.18
CA PHE A 42 2.67 3.59 0.52
C PHE A 42 2.74 2.09 0.22
N ILE A 43 2.19 1.28 1.12
CA ILE A 43 1.79 -0.09 0.79
C ILE A 43 0.33 -0.06 0.38
N VAL A 44 0.03 -0.56 -0.82
CA VAL A 44 -1.32 -0.59 -1.38
C VAL A 44 -1.74 -2.02 -1.70
N MET A 45 -3.05 -2.26 -1.71
CA MET A 45 -3.63 -3.53 -2.11
C MET A 45 -4.68 -3.30 -3.19
N ILE A 46 -4.50 -3.96 -4.33
CA ILE A 46 -5.50 -4.03 -5.39
C ILE A 46 -6.42 -5.21 -5.07
N CYS A 47 -7.68 -4.94 -4.76
CA CYS A 47 -8.62 -5.89 -4.19
C CYS A 47 -9.32 -6.79 -5.21
N ALA A 48 -9.28 -6.44 -6.50
CA ALA A 48 -10.00 -7.16 -7.55
C ALA A 48 -9.31 -7.06 -8.91
N GLY A 49 -9.65 -7.99 -9.80
CA GLY A 49 -9.11 -8.04 -11.17
C GLY A 49 -7.85 -8.89 -11.31
N GLU A 50 -7.28 -8.92 -12.51
CA GLU A 50 -6.10 -9.73 -12.84
C GLU A 50 -4.83 -9.25 -12.11
N ASN A 51 -4.79 -7.97 -11.76
CA ASN A 51 -3.68 -7.35 -11.04
C ASN A 51 -3.92 -7.33 -9.52
N ALA A 52 -4.87 -8.11 -8.99
CA ALA A 52 -5.09 -8.18 -7.55
C ALA A 52 -3.80 -8.61 -6.83
N GLY A 53 -3.48 -7.95 -5.72
CA GLY A 53 -2.24 -8.18 -5.00
C GLY A 53 -1.83 -7.03 -4.10
N VAL A 54 -0.70 -7.20 -3.43
CA VAL A 54 -0.08 -6.19 -2.55
C VAL A 54 1.13 -5.60 -3.25
N TYR A 55 1.21 -4.27 -3.24
CA TYR A 55 2.20 -3.49 -3.97
C TYR A 55 2.78 -2.38 -3.11
N TYR A 56 3.96 -1.92 -3.47
CA TYR A 56 4.53 -0.66 -3.05
C TYR A 56 4.15 0.41 -4.06
N TYR A 57 3.62 1.53 -3.60
CA TYR A 57 3.30 2.69 -4.43
C TYR A 57 4.27 3.82 -4.10
N ASP A 58 5.16 4.14 -5.04
CA ASP A 58 6.10 5.26 -4.93
C ASP A 58 5.43 6.55 -5.43
N ASP A 59 4.64 7.18 -4.55
CA ASP A 59 3.96 8.44 -4.84
C ASP A 59 4.91 9.63 -5.00
N SER A 60 6.16 9.48 -4.54
CA SER A 60 7.15 10.55 -4.47
C SER A 60 8.23 10.51 -5.55
N TYR A 61 8.18 9.51 -6.45
CA TYR A 61 9.22 9.26 -7.46
C TYR A 61 10.62 9.12 -6.85
N TYR A 62 10.71 8.41 -5.73
CA TYR A 62 11.96 8.16 -5.05
C TYR A 62 12.89 7.22 -5.83
N PHE A 63 12.35 6.18 -6.48
CA PHE A 63 13.14 5.30 -7.33
C PHE A 63 13.40 5.94 -8.69
N GLU A 64 14.61 5.76 -9.23
CA GLU A 64 15.00 6.36 -10.52
C GLU A 64 14.13 5.86 -11.68
N GLU A 65 13.61 4.64 -11.57
CA GLU A 65 12.74 4.01 -12.56
C GLU A 65 11.27 4.48 -12.46
N SER A 66 10.88 5.12 -11.34
CA SER A 66 9.52 5.60 -11.14
C SER A 66 9.20 6.72 -12.13
N ASN A 67 8.04 6.62 -12.78
CA ASN A 67 7.52 7.64 -13.70
C ASN A 67 5.99 7.60 -13.73
N ASP A 68 5.36 8.55 -14.43
CA ASP A 68 3.90 8.73 -14.46
C ASP A 68 3.12 7.46 -14.87
N GLU A 69 3.74 6.54 -15.62
CA GLU A 69 3.12 5.29 -16.08
C GLU A 69 3.55 4.06 -15.26
N GLY A 70 4.55 4.19 -14.38
CA GLY A 70 5.15 3.07 -13.69
C GLY A 70 5.85 3.48 -12.41
N ASN A 71 5.10 3.44 -11.30
CA ASN A 71 5.58 3.70 -9.94
C ASN A 71 4.92 2.76 -8.90
N VAL A 72 4.36 1.64 -9.35
CA VAL A 72 3.72 0.61 -8.52
C VAL A 72 4.49 -0.70 -8.67
N TYR A 73 5.00 -1.24 -7.57
CA TYR A 73 5.92 -2.37 -7.53
C TYR A 73 5.33 -3.55 -6.76
N TRP A 74 5.33 -4.73 -7.36
CA TRP A 74 4.74 -5.93 -6.76
C TRP A 74 5.48 -6.38 -5.49
N ILE A 75 4.72 -6.77 -4.46
CA ILE A 75 5.25 -7.33 -3.20
C ILE A 75 4.77 -8.77 -2.99
N ALA A 76 3.44 -9.00 -3.08
CA ALA A 76 2.84 -10.29 -2.77
C ALA A 76 1.52 -10.51 -3.53
N GLU A 77 1.14 -11.77 -3.71
CA GLU A 77 -0.10 -12.15 -4.40
C GLU A 77 -1.37 -11.73 -3.66
N ASN A 78 -1.33 -11.70 -2.33
CA ASN A 78 -2.46 -11.30 -1.48
C ASN A 78 -1.96 -10.96 -0.07
N PHE A 79 -2.88 -10.51 0.79
CA PHE A 79 -2.55 -10.14 2.17
C PHE A 79 -2.02 -11.32 3.00
N GLU A 80 -2.47 -12.55 2.75
CA GLU A 80 -1.99 -13.73 3.48
C GLU A 80 -0.51 -14.00 3.19
N GLU A 81 -0.10 -13.95 1.93
CA GLU A 81 1.29 -14.11 1.53
C GLU A 81 2.17 -12.97 2.07
N PHE A 82 1.69 -11.73 1.99
CA PHE A 82 2.37 -10.60 2.63
C PHE A 82 2.57 -10.82 4.14
N TRP A 83 1.54 -11.29 4.84
CA TRP A 83 1.61 -11.59 6.27
C TRP A 83 2.59 -12.74 6.59
N LYS A 84 2.66 -13.77 5.75
CA LYS A 84 3.66 -14.85 5.89
C LYS A 84 5.09 -14.32 5.75
N MET A 85 5.34 -13.42 4.80
CA MET A 85 6.65 -12.78 4.63
C MET A 85 7.06 -12.01 5.90
N LEU A 86 6.14 -11.22 6.48
CA LEU A 86 6.40 -10.49 7.73
C LEU A 86 6.74 -11.42 8.90
N LYS A 87 6.06 -12.56 9.02
CA LYS A 87 6.35 -13.56 10.05
C LYS A 87 7.72 -14.21 9.88
N ASN A 88 8.09 -14.52 8.65
CA ASN A 88 9.36 -15.18 8.35
C ASN A 88 10.57 -14.25 8.54
N TYR A 89 10.40 -12.93 8.57
CA TYR A 89 11.48 -11.97 8.84
C TYR A 89 12.12 -12.13 10.24
N ARG A 90 11.41 -12.73 11.22
CA ARG A 90 11.88 -12.87 12.61
C ARG A 90 12.41 -14.27 12.96
N ASN A 91 12.50 -15.18 11.99
CA ASN A 91 13.10 -16.52 12.15
C ASN A 91 14.48 -16.57 11.50
#